data_AF-A0A8X8BTH5-F1
#
_entry.id   AF-A0A8X8BTH5-F1
#
_cell.length_a   1.000
_cell.length_b   1.000
_cell.length_c   1.000
_cell.angle_alpha   90.00
_cell.angle_beta   90.00
_cell.angle_gamma   90.00
#
_symmetry.space_group_name_H-M   'P 1'
#
loop_
_entity.id
_entity.type
_entity.pdbx_description
1 polymer ?
#
loop_
_entity_poly.entity_id
_entity_poly.type
_entity_poly.pdbx_seq_one_letter_code
_entity_poly.pdbx_strand_id
1 'polypeptide(L)'
;IKKLVAVLDKLDLWIDETPPVDQPSRFGNKAFRIWYAKLDQEAENLVSPIIPDELKAAIPEVSVYLKEAVGNSTRIDYGTGHEAAFAAFLCCLCKIGVLRVDDQLSIVFKVFDRYLQVMRKLQKTYRMEPAGSQGVWGLDDFQFLPFIWGSSQLVDHPTLEPRHFVDEKSVNENHSDYMFLECIKFINERVVGNRNKLPRHGVEAETLTTFKKHLDEQLSYQLNKRA
;
A
#
# COMPACT_ATOMS: atom_id res chain seq x y z
N ILE A 1 -6.04 17.48 3.94
CA ILE A 1 -4.78 16.90 3.40
C ILE A 1 -3.59 16.97 4.36
N LYS A 2 -3.01 18.14 4.70
CA LYS A 2 -1.78 18.22 5.53
C LYS A 2 -1.86 17.45 6.86
N LYS A 3 -3.01 17.52 7.55
CA LYS A 3 -3.24 16.79 8.81
C LYS A 3 -3.22 15.26 8.63
N LEU A 4 -3.72 14.74 7.50
CA LEU A 4 -3.67 13.31 7.18
C LEU A 4 -2.24 12.85 6.94
N VAL A 5 -1.46 13.63 6.18
CA VAL A 5 -0.03 13.35 5.97
C VAL A 5 0.71 13.34 7.30
N ALA A 6 0.45 14.31 8.19
CA ALA A 6 1.07 14.34 9.51
C ALA A 6 0.71 13.12 10.39
N VAL A 7 -0.51 12.58 10.28
CA VAL A 7 -0.86 11.31 10.94
C VAL A 7 -0.01 10.17 10.38
N LEU A 8 0.14 10.06 9.06
CA LEU A 8 0.98 9.04 8.43
C LEU A 8 2.46 9.20 8.80
N ASP A 9 2.96 10.43 8.90
CA ASP A 9 4.32 10.71 9.37
C ASP A 9 4.52 10.29 10.83
N LYS A 10 3.49 10.44 11.67
CA LYS A 10 3.52 9.95 13.05
C LYS A 10 3.56 8.43 13.11
N LEU A 11 2.80 7.75 12.26
CA LEU A 11 2.85 6.29 12.13
C LEU A 11 4.23 5.81 11.68
N ASP A 12 4.83 6.51 10.71
CA ASP A 12 6.18 6.22 10.22
C ASP A 12 7.26 6.39 11.29
N LEU A 13 7.18 7.48 12.07
CA LEU A 13 8.08 7.72 13.20
C LEU A 13 7.99 6.59 14.25
N TRP A 14 6.79 6.09 14.52
CA TRP A 14 6.63 4.99 15.46
C TRP A 14 7.30 3.70 15.00
N ILE A 15 7.50 3.50 13.69
CA ILE A 15 8.27 2.38 13.16
C ILE A 15 9.73 2.50 13.60
N ASP A 16 10.30 3.70 13.51
CA ASP A 16 11.68 3.98 13.93
C ASP A 16 11.85 3.85 15.45
N GLU A 17 10.85 4.29 16.21
CA GLU A 17 10.80 4.14 17.67
C GLU A 17 10.52 2.70 18.14
N THR A 18 10.17 1.78 17.24
CA THR A 18 9.81 0.41 17.55
C THR A 18 10.63 -0.56 16.69
N PRO A 19 11.96 -0.65 16.90
CA PRO A 19 12.84 -1.42 16.05
C PRO A 19 12.50 -2.93 16.10
N PRO A 20 12.81 -3.69 15.02
CA PRO A 20 12.63 -5.13 15.01
C PRO A 20 13.40 -5.82 16.14
N VAL A 21 12.76 -6.77 16.81
CA VAL A 21 13.40 -7.59 17.84
C VAL A 21 14.06 -8.81 17.25
N ASP A 22 15.17 -9.26 17.83
CA ASP A 22 15.73 -10.55 17.48
C ASP A 22 14.79 -11.67 17.95
N GLN A 23 14.48 -12.59 17.04
CA GLN A 23 13.56 -13.67 17.31
C GLN A 23 13.94 -14.92 16.51
N PRO A 24 13.75 -16.12 17.08
CA PRO A 24 14.05 -17.37 16.38
C PRO A 24 13.10 -17.64 15.21
N SER A 25 11.91 -17.01 15.19
CA SER A 25 10.95 -17.15 14.09
C SER A 25 11.38 -16.36 12.86
N ARG A 26 11.47 -17.06 11.72
CA ARG A 26 11.71 -16.46 10.41
C ARG A 26 10.53 -15.64 9.85
N PHE A 27 9.34 -15.87 10.37
CA PHE A 27 8.09 -15.21 9.98
C PHE A 27 7.74 -14.07 10.94
N GLY A 28 7.04 -13.04 10.47
CA GLY A 28 6.45 -11.91 11.22
C GLY A 28 7.19 -11.45 12.48
N ASN A 29 7.83 -10.28 12.44
CA ASN A 29 8.53 -9.74 13.59
C ASN A 29 7.54 -9.26 14.67
N LYS A 30 7.67 -9.77 15.89
CA LYS A 30 6.77 -9.47 17.02
C LYS A 30 6.77 -8.00 17.43
N ALA A 31 7.79 -7.22 17.08
CA ALA A 31 7.80 -5.77 17.31
C ALA A 31 6.62 -5.05 16.63
N PHE A 32 6.05 -5.63 15.56
CA PHE A 32 4.82 -5.12 14.95
C PHE A 32 3.65 -5.06 15.94
N ARG A 33 3.56 -6.01 16.89
CA ARG A 33 2.49 -6.02 17.90
C ARG A 33 2.61 -4.84 18.85
N ILE A 34 3.84 -4.46 19.18
CA ILE A 34 4.14 -3.29 20.03
C ILE A 34 3.76 -2.02 19.28
N TRP A 35 4.15 -1.93 18.01
CA TRP A 35 3.78 -0.81 17.14
C TRP A 35 2.25 -0.69 16.98
N TYR A 36 1.57 -1.80 16.71
CA TYR A 36 0.11 -1.84 16.57
C TYR A 36 -0.61 -1.49 17.86
N ALA A 37 -0.12 -1.94 19.02
CA ALA A 37 -0.71 -1.59 20.31
C ALA A 37 -0.66 -0.08 20.58
N LYS A 38 0.42 0.61 20.18
CA LYS A 38 0.49 2.08 20.23
C LYS A 38 -0.59 2.71 19.34
N LEU A 39 -0.74 2.22 18.11
CA LEU A 39 -1.80 2.68 17.20
C LEU A 39 -3.20 2.47 17.79
N ASP A 40 -3.47 1.28 18.36
CA ASP A 40 -4.80 0.96 18.91
C ASP A 40 -5.20 1.90 20.05
N GLN A 41 -4.24 2.31 20.89
CA GLN A 41 -4.44 3.26 21.98
C GLN A 41 -4.56 4.71 21.51
N GLU A 42 -3.82 5.10 20.49
CA GLU A 42 -3.71 6.50 20.04
C GLU A 42 -4.58 6.82 18.81
N ALA A 43 -5.29 5.85 18.22
CA ALA A 43 -6.04 6.05 16.98
C ALA A 43 -7.03 7.22 17.05
N GLU A 44 -7.81 7.32 18.14
CA GLU A 44 -8.74 8.43 18.33
C GLU A 44 -8.02 9.79 18.47
N ASN A 45 -6.86 9.81 19.16
CA ASN A 45 -6.04 11.02 19.28
C ASN A 45 -5.43 11.45 17.94
N LEU A 46 -5.11 10.51 17.05
CA LEU A 46 -4.64 10.79 15.69
C LEU A 46 -5.76 11.35 14.81
N VAL A 47 -6.97 10.81 14.93
CA VAL A 47 -8.13 11.21 14.11
C VAL A 47 -8.76 12.52 14.60
N SER A 48 -8.78 12.76 15.91
CA SER A 48 -9.34 13.96 16.55
C SER A 48 -8.96 15.28 15.88
N PRO A 49 -7.67 15.59 15.62
CA PRO A 49 -7.30 16.86 14.98
C PRO A 49 -7.75 16.97 13.51
N ILE A 50 -8.08 15.87 12.83
CA ILE A 50 -8.57 15.87 11.45
C ILE A 50 -10.05 16.27 11.41
N ILE A 51 -10.83 15.84 12.40
CA ILE A 51 -12.28 16.01 12.44
C ILE A 51 -12.65 17.34 13.14
N PRO A 52 -13.51 18.18 12.54
CA PRO A 52 -14.02 19.40 13.17
C PRO A 52 -14.76 19.11 14.48
N ASP A 53 -14.79 20.10 15.38
CA ASP A 53 -15.38 19.95 16.71
C ASP A 53 -16.87 19.55 16.67
N GLU A 54 -17.59 19.99 15.63
CA GLU A 54 -19.01 19.71 15.42
C GLU A 54 -19.28 18.23 15.09
N LEU A 55 -18.26 17.51 14.63
CA LEU A 55 -18.34 16.12 14.16
C LEU A 55 -17.58 15.14 15.05
N LYS A 56 -17.20 15.55 16.27
CA LYS A 56 -16.45 14.71 17.22
C LYS A 56 -17.07 13.33 17.50
N ALA A 57 -18.40 13.23 17.42
CA ALA A 57 -19.11 11.96 17.57
C ALA A 57 -18.70 10.89 16.54
N ALA A 58 -18.13 11.29 15.39
CA ALA A 58 -17.64 10.37 14.37
C ALA A 58 -16.23 9.81 14.65
N ILE A 59 -15.48 10.38 15.60
CA ILE A 59 -14.09 9.97 15.87
C ILE A 59 -13.97 8.48 16.20
N PRO A 60 -14.80 7.89 17.09
CA PRO A 60 -14.66 6.47 17.44
C PRO A 60 -14.85 5.56 16.22
N GLU A 61 -15.85 5.85 15.38
CA GLU A 61 -16.15 5.06 14.18
C GLU A 61 -15.05 5.19 13.12
N VAL A 62 -14.64 6.41 12.80
CA VAL A 62 -13.59 6.68 11.80
C VAL A 62 -12.26 6.06 12.22
N SER A 63 -11.95 6.06 13.52
CA SER A 63 -10.72 5.48 14.06
C SER A 63 -10.64 3.97 13.88
N VAL A 64 -11.77 3.25 13.87
CA VAL A 64 -11.78 1.80 13.61
C VAL A 64 -11.16 1.48 12.24
N TYR A 65 -11.56 2.23 11.20
CA TYR A 65 -11.03 2.02 9.86
C TYR A 65 -9.53 2.31 9.76
N LEU A 66 -9.02 3.31 10.49
CA LEU A 66 -7.59 3.59 10.56
C LEU A 66 -6.81 2.45 11.22
N LYS A 67 -7.38 1.83 12.27
CA LYS A 67 -6.75 0.69 12.95
C LYS A 67 -6.69 -0.56 12.07
N GLU A 68 -7.77 -0.83 11.35
CA GLU A 68 -7.83 -1.97 10.42
C GLU A 68 -7.03 -1.74 9.14
N ALA A 69 -6.54 -0.52 8.88
CA ALA A 69 -5.84 -0.17 7.64
C ALA A 69 -4.38 -0.62 7.55
N VAL A 70 -3.79 -1.18 8.61
CA VAL A 70 -2.32 -1.34 8.72
C VAL A 70 -1.85 -2.79 8.86
N GLY A 71 -2.75 -3.76 8.77
CA GLY A 71 -2.45 -5.18 8.92
C GLY A 71 -3.02 -5.80 10.20
N ASN A 72 -2.80 -7.09 10.40
CA ASN A 72 -3.29 -7.82 11.56
C ASN A 72 -2.19 -8.07 12.60
N SER A 73 -2.37 -7.60 13.84
CA SER A 73 -1.37 -7.76 14.91
C SER A 73 -1.11 -9.22 15.31
N THR A 74 -2.14 -10.07 15.28
CA THR A 74 -2.00 -11.48 15.67
C THR A 74 -1.22 -12.27 14.64
N ARG A 75 -1.65 -12.17 13.37
CA ARG A 75 -1.06 -12.91 12.23
C ARG A 75 0.21 -12.25 11.68
N ILE A 76 0.41 -10.95 11.96
CA ILE A 76 1.51 -10.13 11.43
C ILE A 76 1.51 -10.20 9.89
N ASP A 77 0.32 -10.03 9.32
CA ASP A 77 0.07 -10.02 7.89
C ASP A 77 -0.57 -8.71 7.43
N TYR A 78 -0.45 -8.44 6.14
CA TYR A 78 -1.09 -7.32 5.47
C TYR A 78 -1.56 -7.76 4.09
N GLY A 79 -2.64 -7.19 3.59
CA GLY A 79 -3.13 -7.44 2.23
C GLY A 79 -4.21 -6.44 1.83
N THR A 80 -4.86 -6.73 0.71
CA THR A 80 -5.83 -5.82 0.04
C THR A 80 -7.04 -5.47 0.91
N GLY A 81 -7.42 -6.31 1.87
CA GLY A 81 -8.47 -5.98 2.84
C GLY A 81 -8.10 -4.81 3.76
N HIS A 82 -6.84 -4.72 4.17
CA HIS A 82 -6.33 -3.61 4.99
C HIS A 82 -6.18 -2.35 4.14
N GLU A 83 -5.73 -2.48 2.91
CA GLU A 83 -5.72 -1.38 1.93
C GLU A 83 -7.15 -0.83 1.71
N ALA A 84 -8.14 -1.71 1.56
CA ALA A 84 -9.54 -1.32 1.42
C ALA A 84 -10.08 -0.62 2.69
N ALA A 85 -9.64 -1.04 3.88
CA ALA A 85 -9.97 -0.34 5.13
C ALA A 85 -9.41 1.09 5.16
N PHE A 86 -8.22 1.33 4.60
CA PHE A 86 -7.70 2.70 4.45
C PHE A 86 -8.52 3.53 3.44
N ALA A 87 -8.93 2.92 2.32
CA ALA A 87 -9.83 3.59 1.38
C ALA A 87 -11.20 3.89 2.02
N ALA A 88 -11.72 3.00 2.87
CA ALA A 88 -12.93 3.21 3.65
C ALA A 88 -12.76 4.36 4.66
N PHE A 89 -11.62 4.44 5.36
CA PHE A 89 -11.27 5.57 6.23
C PHE A 89 -11.33 6.91 5.48
N LEU A 90 -10.72 6.99 4.29
CA LEU A 90 -10.79 8.19 3.44
C LEU A 90 -12.23 8.47 2.96
N CYS A 91 -12.98 7.43 2.61
CA CYS A 91 -14.38 7.55 2.21
C CYS A 91 -15.26 8.10 3.34
N CYS A 92 -15.05 7.66 4.59
CA CYS A 92 -15.74 8.20 5.76
C CYS A 92 -15.48 9.70 5.90
N LEU A 93 -14.23 10.14 5.75
CA LEU A 93 -13.86 11.57 5.79
C LEU A 93 -14.51 12.38 4.66
N CYS A 94 -14.67 11.80 3.46
CA CYS A 94 -15.45 12.42 2.38
C CYS A 94 -16.94 12.51 2.72
N LYS A 95 -17.53 11.43 3.28
CA LYS A 95 -18.96 11.37 3.63
C LYS A 95 -19.37 12.38 4.70
N ILE A 96 -18.51 12.62 5.68
CA ILE A 96 -18.75 13.62 6.74
C ILE A 96 -18.34 15.04 6.31
N GLY A 97 -17.89 15.24 5.06
CA GLY A 97 -17.57 16.55 4.50
C GLY A 97 -16.22 17.14 4.94
N VAL A 98 -15.36 16.35 5.59
CA VAL A 98 -14.00 16.77 5.97
C VAL A 98 -13.09 16.84 4.75
N LEU A 99 -13.23 15.89 3.84
CA LEU A 99 -12.58 15.91 2.52
C LEU A 99 -13.60 16.32 1.47
N ARG A 100 -13.19 17.21 0.56
CA ARG A 100 -14.05 17.74 -0.51
C ARG A 100 -13.63 17.19 -1.88
N VAL A 101 -14.47 17.38 -2.88
CA VAL A 101 -14.17 16.98 -4.27
C VAL A 101 -12.87 17.63 -4.77
N ASP A 102 -12.62 18.88 -4.38
CA ASP A 102 -11.38 19.60 -4.73
C ASP A 102 -10.12 18.92 -4.18
N ASP A 103 -10.24 18.09 -3.13
CA ASP A 103 -9.14 17.35 -2.55
C ASP A 103 -8.82 16.03 -3.29
N GLN A 104 -9.66 15.58 -4.23
CA GLN A 104 -9.61 14.22 -4.80
C GLN A 104 -8.22 13.80 -5.32
N LEU A 105 -7.51 14.69 -6.02
CA LEU A 105 -6.17 14.41 -6.52
C LEU A 105 -5.15 14.36 -5.39
N SER A 106 -5.30 15.22 -4.37
CA SER A 106 -4.43 15.23 -3.20
C SER A 106 -4.66 14.02 -2.28
N ILE A 107 -5.89 13.46 -2.25
CA ILE A 107 -6.18 12.22 -1.54
C ILE A 107 -5.33 11.09 -2.12
N VAL A 108 -5.32 10.94 -3.45
CA VAL A 108 -4.57 9.86 -4.11
C VAL A 108 -3.07 10.15 -4.11
N PHE A 109 -2.64 11.27 -4.68
CA PHE A 109 -1.21 11.52 -4.95
C PHE A 109 -0.41 12.07 -3.76
N LYS A 110 -1.05 12.38 -2.63
CA LYS A 110 -0.32 12.79 -1.40
C LYS A 110 -0.63 11.89 -0.23
N VAL A 111 -1.92 11.68 0.08
CA VAL A 111 -2.29 10.90 1.27
C VAL A 111 -2.10 9.42 1.01
N PHE A 112 -2.63 8.89 -0.10
CA PHE A 112 -2.50 7.47 -0.41
C PHE A 112 -1.07 7.09 -0.79
N ASP A 113 -0.38 7.92 -1.58
CA ASP A 113 1.05 7.74 -1.86
C ASP A 113 1.89 7.65 -0.56
N ARG A 114 1.69 8.59 0.37
CA ARG A 114 2.36 8.54 1.67
C ARG A 114 2.00 7.29 2.47
N TYR A 115 0.73 6.87 2.43
CA TYR A 115 0.29 5.64 3.08
C TYR A 115 1.02 4.42 2.53
N LEU A 116 1.17 4.29 1.21
CA LEU A 116 1.91 3.19 0.59
C LEU A 116 3.37 3.17 1.06
N GLN A 117 4.02 4.32 1.19
CA GLN A 117 5.39 4.40 1.72
C GLN A 117 5.48 3.86 3.15
N VAL A 118 4.55 4.24 4.03
CA VAL A 118 4.50 3.71 5.41
C VAL A 118 4.24 2.20 5.41
N MET A 119 3.31 1.72 4.59
CA MET A 119 3.00 0.29 4.50
C MET A 119 4.20 -0.52 3.97
N ARG A 120 4.88 -0.04 2.94
CA ARG A 120 6.10 -0.67 2.41
C ARG A 120 7.21 -0.74 3.47
N LYS A 121 7.35 0.30 4.31
CA LYS A 121 8.28 0.30 5.44
C LYS A 121 7.87 -0.71 6.51
N LEU A 122 6.61 -0.75 6.94
CA LEU A 122 6.09 -1.76 7.87
C LEU A 122 6.37 -3.18 7.38
N GLN A 123 6.02 -3.46 6.12
CA GLN A 123 6.19 -4.78 5.51
C GLN A 123 7.67 -5.19 5.46
N LYS A 124 8.59 -4.27 5.11
CA LYS A 124 10.04 -4.51 5.08
C LYS A 124 10.62 -4.67 6.50
N THR A 125 10.32 -3.74 7.41
CA THR A 125 10.86 -3.68 8.78
C THR A 125 10.41 -4.86 9.63
N TYR A 126 9.11 -5.18 9.60
CA TYR A 126 8.55 -6.24 10.42
C TYR A 126 8.35 -7.57 9.69
N ARG A 127 8.81 -7.69 8.44
CA ARG A 127 8.72 -8.92 7.64
C ARG A 127 7.29 -9.48 7.63
N MET A 128 6.33 -8.61 7.36
CA MET A 128 4.91 -8.96 7.37
C MET A 128 4.59 -9.94 6.24
N GLU A 129 3.69 -10.88 6.50
CA GLU A 129 3.27 -11.88 5.53
C GLU A 129 2.13 -11.36 4.63
N PRO A 130 2.04 -11.82 3.37
CA PRO A 130 0.88 -11.53 2.51
C PRO A 130 -0.40 -12.15 3.08
N ALA A 131 -1.43 -11.34 3.30
CA ALA A 131 -2.73 -11.82 3.76
C ALA A 131 -3.58 -12.28 2.56
N GLY A 132 -4.08 -13.52 2.59
CA GLY A 132 -5.00 -14.03 1.57
C GLY A 132 -4.34 -14.36 0.22
N SER A 133 -3.14 -14.97 0.23
CA SER A 133 -2.37 -15.25 -0.98
C SER A 133 -3.21 -15.94 -2.07
N GLN A 134 -3.37 -15.28 -3.23
CA GLN A 134 -3.94 -15.91 -4.43
C GLN A 134 -2.90 -16.74 -5.22
N GLY A 135 -1.71 -16.98 -4.64
CA GLY A 135 -0.61 -17.65 -5.31
C GLY A 135 -0.06 -16.79 -6.46
N VAL A 136 0.33 -17.44 -7.57
CA VAL A 136 0.93 -16.80 -8.76
C VAL A 136 -0.04 -15.89 -9.52
N TRP A 137 -1.32 -15.85 -9.13
CA TRP A 137 -2.38 -15.09 -9.80
C TRP A 137 -2.64 -13.71 -9.20
N GLY A 138 -1.99 -13.37 -8.09
CA GLY A 138 -2.09 -12.05 -7.46
C GLY A 138 -1.29 -10.97 -8.20
N LEU A 139 -1.87 -9.78 -8.33
CA LEU A 139 -1.23 -8.59 -8.94
C LEU A 139 -0.16 -7.93 -8.06
N ASP A 140 -0.18 -8.20 -6.77
CA ASP A 140 0.88 -7.91 -5.82
C ASP A 140 0.55 -8.72 -4.56
N ASP A 141 1.56 -8.98 -3.75
CA ASP A 141 1.37 -9.70 -2.50
C ASP A 141 0.54 -8.89 -1.47
N PHE A 142 0.51 -7.56 -1.58
CA PHE A 142 -0.05 -6.68 -0.55
C PHE A 142 -1.10 -5.68 -1.07
N GLN A 143 -0.90 -5.10 -2.25
CA GLN A 143 -1.64 -3.93 -2.73
C GLN A 143 -2.46 -4.21 -4.00
N PHE A 144 -3.53 -3.44 -4.23
CA PHE A 144 -4.33 -3.52 -5.45
C PHE A 144 -4.75 -2.14 -5.98
N LEU A 145 -5.23 -1.25 -5.10
CA LEU A 145 -5.64 0.11 -5.46
C LEU A 145 -4.60 0.95 -6.21
N PRO A 146 -3.28 0.93 -5.90
CA PRO A 146 -2.31 1.73 -6.64
C PRO A 146 -2.17 1.30 -8.10
N PHE A 147 -2.51 0.07 -8.45
CA PHE A 147 -2.53 -0.37 -9.84
C PHE A 147 -3.74 0.19 -10.58
N ILE A 148 -4.90 0.32 -9.92
CA ILE A 148 -6.08 0.96 -10.50
C ILE A 148 -5.83 2.46 -10.72
N TRP A 149 -5.43 3.18 -9.67
CA TRP A 149 -5.19 4.62 -9.80
C TRP A 149 -3.94 4.93 -10.63
N GLY A 150 -2.88 4.14 -10.48
CA GLY A 150 -1.66 4.32 -11.27
C GLY A 150 -1.87 4.05 -12.76
N SER A 151 -2.66 3.04 -13.14
CA SER A 151 -2.99 2.82 -14.56
C SER A 151 -3.84 3.96 -15.13
N SER A 152 -4.70 4.58 -14.31
CA SER A 152 -5.45 5.77 -14.73
C SER A 152 -4.56 7.00 -15.01
N GLN A 153 -3.37 7.09 -14.38
CA GLN A 153 -2.39 8.14 -14.70
C GLN A 153 -1.76 7.98 -16.09
N LEU A 154 -1.78 6.75 -16.63
CA LEU A 154 -1.09 6.37 -17.86
C LEU A 154 -2.04 6.26 -19.06
N VAL A 155 -3.32 6.58 -18.89
CA VAL A 155 -4.30 6.68 -19.98
C VAL A 155 -3.84 7.76 -20.95
N ASP A 156 -3.81 7.43 -22.24
CA ASP A 156 -3.36 8.31 -23.33
C ASP A 156 -1.92 8.84 -23.18
N HIS A 157 -1.06 8.13 -22.43
CA HIS A 157 0.34 8.55 -22.28
C HIS A 157 1.07 8.47 -23.63
N PRO A 158 1.81 9.52 -24.05
CA PRO A 158 2.34 9.62 -25.41
C PRO A 158 3.44 8.61 -25.74
N THR A 159 4.12 8.07 -24.73
CA THR A 159 5.33 7.23 -24.90
C THR A 159 5.35 5.96 -24.07
N LEU A 160 4.54 5.87 -23.01
CA LEU A 160 4.57 4.75 -22.08
C LEU A 160 3.36 3.88 -22.38
N GLU A 161 3.61 2.60 -22.50
CA GLU A 161 2.64 1.59 -22.91
C GLU A 161 2.82 0.41 -21.95
N PRO A 162 1.81 -0.46 -21.75
CA PRO A 162 1.90 -1.59 -20.83
C PRO A 162 3.17 -2.45 -21.01
N ARG A 163 3.61 -2.67 -22.25
CA ARG A 163 4.85 -3.39 -22.56
C ARG A 163 6.14 -2.76 -21.99
N HIS A 164 6.11 -1.50 -21.58
CA HIS A 164 7.25 -0.83 -20.96
C HIS A 164 7.30 -1.06 -19.45
N PHE A 165 6.20 -1.49 -18.82
CA PHE A 165 6.15 -1.70 -17.36
C PHE A 165 6.96 -2.92 -16.94
N VAL A 166 7.35 -3.76 -17.90
CA VAL A 166 8.13 -4.98 -17.67
C VAL A 166 9.63 -4.78 -17.88
N ASP A 167 10.02 -3.61 -18.40
CA ASP A 167 11.40 -3.21 -18.63
C ASP A 167 11.93 -2.44 -17.41
N GLU A 168 12.94 -2.99 -16.74
CA GLU A 168 13.53 -2.38 -15.55
C GLU A 168 14.09 -0.99 -15.81
N LYS A 169 14.61 -0.72 -17.01
CA LYS A 169 15.15 0.60 -17.34
C LYS A 169 14.03 1.64 -17.39
N SER A 170 12.98 1.36 -18.17
CA SER A 170 11.79 2.22 -18.27
C SER A 170 11.14 2.45 -16.90
N VAL A 171 11.03 1.41 -16.06
CA VAL A 171 10.50 1.54 -14.70
C VAL A 171 11.40 2.43 -13.85
N ASN A 172 12.72 2.21 -13.84
CA ASN A 172 13.64 2.99 -13.01
C ASN A 172 13.70 4.47 -13.39
N GLU A 173 13.52 4.81 -14.67
CA GLU A 173 13.52 6.18 -15.16
C GLU A 173 12.23 6.96 -14.81
N ASN A 174 11.10 6.28 -14.67
CA ASN A 174 9.77 6.92 -14.56
C ASN A 174 9.02 6.62 -13.26
N HIS A 175 9.59 5.81 -12.34
CA HIS A 175 8.86 5.36 -11.14
C HIS A 175 8.46 6.50 -10.19
N SER A 176 9.15 7.65 -10.20
CA SER A 176 8.86 8.76 -9.28
C SER A 176 7.57 9.49 -9.64
N ASP A 177 7.18 9.40 -10.90
CA ASP A 177 6.10 10.21 -11.46
C ASP A 177 4.78 9.41 -11.53
N TYR A 178 4.88 8.08 -11.55
CA TYR A 178 3.75 7.17 -11.73
C TYR A 178 3.67 6.13 -10.60
N MET A 179 2.56 6.17 -9.84
CA MET A 179 2.29 5.25 -8.73
C MET A 179 2.34 3.78 -9.17
N PHE A 180 1.88 3.51 -10.39
CA PHE A 180 1.93 2.16 -10.99
C PHE A 180 3.38 1.65 -11.07
N LEU A 181 4.27 2.46 -11.66
CA LEU A 181 5.67 2.08 -11.88
C LEU A 181 6.44 1.99 -10.56
N GLU A 182 6.07 2.80 -9.56
CA GLU A 182 6.62 2.69 -8.22
C GLU A 182 6.29 1.35 -7.56
N CYS A 183 5.06 0.85 -7.71
CA CYS A 183 4.69 -0.48 -7.24
C CYS A 183 5.45 -1.59 -7.97
N ILE A 184 5.61 -1.49 -9.30
CA ILE A 184 6.41 -2.46 -10.07
C ILE A 184 7.87 -2.47 -9.61
N LYS A 185 8.46 -1.30 -9.37
CA LYS A 185 9.82 -1.20 -8.83
C LYS A 185 9.94 -1.94 -7.49
N PHE A 186 8.97 -1.75 -6.60
CA PHE A 186 8.96 -2.43 -5.30
C PHE A 186 8.88 -3.96 -5.42
N ILE A 187 8.07 -4.47 -6.35
CA ILE A 187 8.01 -5.91 -6.65
C ILE A 187 9.37 -6.42 -7.13
N ASN A 188 9.99 -5.72 -8.09
CA ASN A 188 11.30 -6.11 -8.64
C ASN A 188 12.39 -6.15 -7.55
N GLU A 189 12.44 -5.17 -6.64
CA GLU A 189 13.38 -5.16 -5.51
C GLU A 189 13.23 -6.38 -4.60
N ARG A 190 11.99 -6.82 -4.33
CA ARG A 190 11.73 -7.98 -3.48
C ARG A 190 12.13 -9.29 -4.13
N VAL A 191 11.84 -9.46 -5.42
CA VAL A 191 12.23 -10.66 -6.16
C VAL A 191 13.76 -10.79 -6.21
N VAL A 192 14.48 -9.70 -6.51
CA VAL A 192 15.96 -9.70 -6.49
C VAL A 192 16.51 -10.00 -5.09
N GLY A 193 15.91 -9.42 -4.05
CA GLY A 193 16.29 -9.70 -2.66
C GLY A 193 16.11 -11.16 -2.24
N ASN A 194 15.10 -11.86 -2.79
CA ASN A 194 14.87 -13.28 -2.55
C ASN A 194 15.82 -14.18 -3.34
N ARG A 195 16.15 -13.84 -4.60
CA ARG A 195 17.15 -14.58 -5.40
C ARG A 195 18.52 -14.64 -4.73
N ASN A 196 18.92 -13.59 -4.03
CA ASN A 196 20.19 -13.55 -3.30
C ASN A 196 20.18 -14.35 -1.98
N LYS A 197 19.02 -14.85 -1.51
CA LYS A 197 18.88 -15.58 -0.24
C LYS A 197 18.59 -17.08 -0.41
N LEU A 198 18.21 -17.56 -1.60
CA LEU A 198 17.94 -18.97 -1.88
C LEU A 198 18.31 -19.33 -3.33
N PRO A 199 19.15 -20.36 -3.58
CA PRO A 199 19.27 -20.92 -4.93
C PRO A 199 18.07 -21.83 -5.17
N ARG A 200 16.94 -21.27 -5.60
CA ARG A 200 15.82 -22.06 -6.16
C ARG A 200 15.61 -21.65 -7.61
N HIS A 201 16.31 -22.35 -8.49
CA HIS A 201 16.07 -22.31 -9.93
C HIS A 201 14.65 -22.82 -10.25
N GLY A 202 13.90 -22.10 -11.08
CA GLY A 202 12.78 -22.65 -11.84
C GLY A 202 11.45 -21.88 -11.77
N VAL A 203 11.00 -21.46 -10.58
CA VAL A 203 9.59 -21.04 -10.40
C VAL A 203 9.37 -19.53 -10.55
N GLU A 204 10.34 -18.69 -10.17
CA GLU A 204 10.16 -17.22 -10.14
C GLU A 204 10.15 -16.54 -11.53
N ALA A 205 10.81 -17.15 -12.53
CA ALA A 205 10.77 -16.66 -13.91
C ALA A 205 9.39 -16.90 -14.56
N GLU A 206 8.70 -17.97 -14.19
CA GLU A 206 7.31 -18.21 -14.57
C GLU A 206 6.37 -17.24 -13.86
N THR A 207 6.62 -16.88 -12.59
CA THR A 207 5.80 -15.90 -11.86
C THR A 207 5.85 -14.54 -12.52
N LEU A 208 7.03 -14.00 -12.83
CA LEU A 208 7.15 -12.72 -13.53
C LEU A 208 6.57 -12.77 -14.95
N THR A 209 6.74 -13.87 -15.69
CA THR A 209 6.19 -13.97 -17.05
C THR A 209 4.66 -14.10 -17.05
N THR A 210 4.12 -14.87 -16.11
CA THR A 210 2.66 -15.04 -15.90
C THR A 210 2.05 -13.74 -15.37
N PHE A 211 2.72 -13.08 -14.44
CA PHE A 211 2.37 -11.76 -13.94
C PHE A 211 2.34 -10.73 -15.05
N LYS A 212 3.39 -10.66 -15.89
CA LYS A 212 3.47 -9.74 -17.03
C LYS A 212 2.34 -10.01 -18.03
N LYS A 213 2.06 -11.28 -18.34
CA LYS A 213 0.95 -11.67 -19.21
C LYS A 213 -0.42 -11.32 -18.60
N HIS A 214 -0.60 -11.49 -17.30
CA HIS A 214 -1.86 -11.20 -16.62
C HIS A 214 -2.06 -9.70 -16.37
N LEU A 215 -0.98 -8.96 -16.10
CA LEU A 215 -0.95 -7.50 -16.04
C LEU A 215 -1.33 -6.93 -17.41
N ASP A 216 -0.75 -7.46 -18.50
CA ASP A 216 -1.13 -7.09 -19.86
C ASP A 216 -2.59 -7.45 -20.16
N GLU A 217 -3.08 -8.63 -19.79
CA GLU A 217 -4.48 -9.05 -19.97
C GLU A 217 -5.46 -8.20 -19.14
N GLN A 218 -5.16 -7.92 -17.88
CA GLN A 218 -6.00 -7.11 -17.00
C GLN A 218 -5.95 -5.61 -17.36
N LEU A 219 -4.77 -5.07 -17.67
CA LEU A 219 -4.63 -3.69 -18.16
C LEU A 219 -5.31 -3.52 -19.50
N SER A 220 -5.11 -4.45 -20.44
CA SER A 220 -5.79 -4.45 -21.75
C SER A 220 -7.31 -4.54 -21.59
N TYR A 221 -7.81 -5.36 -20.65
CA TYR A 221 -9.24 -5.45 -20.35
C TYR A 221 -9.80 -4.14 -19.75
N GLN A 222 -9.09 -3.51 -18.82
CA GLN A 222 -9.53 -2.28 -18.16
C GLN A 222 -9.43 -1.05 -19.08
N LEU A 223 -8.41 -1.00 -19.94
CA LEU A 223 -8.20 0.10 -20.90
C LEU A 223 -9.15 -0.03 -22.11
N ASN A 224 -9.38 -1.24 -22.65
CA ASN A 224 -10.23 -1.43 -23.84
C ASN A 224 -11.74 -1.34 -23.58
N LYS A 225 -12.19 -1.39 -22.32
CA LYS A 225 -13.61 -1.18 -21.97
C LYS A 225 -14.04 0.29 -21.97
N ARG A 226 -13.10 1.23 -22.16
CA ARG A 226 -13.35 2.68 -22.15
C ARG A 226 -13.17 3.35 -23.53
N ALA A 227 -12.92 2.57 -24.58
CA ALA A 227 -13.06 2.98 -25.98
C ALA A 227 -14.44 2.57 -26.51
#